data_AF-A0A9D5FLG1-F1
#
_entry.id   AF-A0A9D5FLG1-F1
#
_cell.length_a   1.000
_cell.length_b   1.000
_cell.length_c   1.000
_cell.angle_alpha   90.00
_cell.angle_beta   90.00
_cell.angle_gamma   90.00
#
_symmetry.space_group_name_H-M   'P 1'
#
loop_
_entity.id
_entity.type
_entity.pdbx_description
1 polymer ?
#
loop_
_entity_poly.entity_id
_entity_poly.type
_entity_poly.pdbx_seq_one_letter_code
_entity_poly.pdbx_strand_id
1 'polypeptide(L)'
;MSRKKRNLTPAELKAIEDHKFFLSQQRGYEVSIEESIEDFLATYLAIWNRSKASRDMSDQRSEIDKYKWIRSEQEKRDVGCHVAARDWIEQFAAIWRAERESLEKNGFQRMVTVVKDPHGLHFRPTSEIALLATKYDCDVYVHKAGMPYANFLLEGKPFMNVKSLLGMLSIEVICGDTLEFIALGAQAMEALDAIARAIEVHAPPPPYMTHGLVSDGGRT
;
A
#
# COMPACT_ATOMS: atom_id res chain seq x y z
N MET A 1 2.39 4.91 -27.40
CA MET A 1 3.66 4.55 -26.75
C MET A 1 3.37 4.29 -25.28
N SER A 2 3.64 3.08 -24.77
CA SER A 2 3.38 2.75 -23.36
C SER A 2 4.30 3.60 -22.48
N ARG A 3 3.75 4.54 -21.70
CA ARG A 3 4.50 5.25 -20.66
C ARG A 3 5.04 4.18 -19.71
N LYS A 4 6.36 3.99 -19.69
CA LYS A 4 7.02 3.00 -18.83
C LYS A 4 6.77 3.42 -17.38
N LYS A 5 5.90 2.68 -16.67
CA LYS A 5 5.56 2.96 -15.27
C LYS A 5 6.81 2.83 -14.42
N ARG A 6 7.16 3.88 -13.68
CA ARG A 6 8.31 3.86 -12.76
C ARG A 6 8.00 2.94 -11.58
N ASN A 7 9.00 2.18 -11.18
CA ASN A 7 8.96 1.41 -9.96
C ASN A 7 9.28 2.32 -8.77
N LEU A 8 8.32 2.47 -7.86
CA LEU A 8 8.41 3.31 -6.68
C LEU A 8 8.85 2.50 -5.47
N THR A 9 9.47 3.19 -4.53
CA THR A 9 9.63 2.74 -3.14
C THR A 9 8.44 3.20 -2.28
N PRO A 10 8.12 2.54 -1.16
CA PRO A 10 7.09 3.00 -0.23
C PRO A 10 7.33 4.42 0.29
N ALA A 11 8.58 4.83 0.51
CA ALA A 11 8.89 6.21 0.90
C ALA A 11 8.60 7.23 -0.21
N GLU A 12 8.88 6.89 -1.48
CA GLU A 12 8.50 7.73 -2.61
C GLU A 12 6.98 7.81 -2.74
N LEU A 13 6.26 6.68 -2.62
CA LEU A 13 4.80 6.67 -2.70
C LEU A 13 4.18 7.53 -1.60
N LYS A 14 4.67 7.44 -0.36
CA LYS A 14 4.24 8.30 0.75
C LYS A 14 4.43 9.78 0.42
N ALA A 15 5.59 10.14 -0.14
CA ALA A 15 5.90 11.51 -0.51
C ALA A 15 5.01 12.01 -1.67
N ILE A 16 4.68 11.13 -2.62
CA ILE A 16 3.77 11.42 -3.72
C ILE A 16 2.35 11.66 -3.20
N GLU A 17 1.89 10.90 -2.21
CA GLU A 17 0.57 11.10 -1.60
C GLU A 17 0.49 12.42 -0.83
N ASP A 18 1.53 12.74 -0.05
CA ASP A 18 1.63 14.04 0.59
C ASP A 18 1.62 15.17 -0.44
N HIS A 19 2.35 15.00 -1.54
CA HIS A 19 2.37 15.94 -2.65
C HIS A 19 1.01 16.08 -3.33
N LYS A 20 0.32 14.96 -3.58
CA LYS A 20 -1.04 14.92 -4.17
C LYS A 20 -2.01 15.74 -3.33
N PHE A 21 -1.96 15.63 -2.01
CA PHE A 21 -2.80 16.42 -1.11
C PHE A 21 -2.56 17.93 -1.32
N PHE A 22 -1.31 18.40 -1.23
CA PHE A 22 -1.00 19.83 -1.40
C PHE A 22 -1.30 20.34 -2.81
N LEU A 23 -1.03 19.50 -3.83
CA LEU A 23 -1.29 19.84 -5.22
C LEU A 23 -2.80 19.96 -5.48
N SER A 24 -3.62 19.10 -4.88
CA SER A 24 -5.09 19.20 -4.95
C SER A 24 -5.59 20.50 -4.34
N GLN A 25 -5.06 20.88 -3.17
CA GLN A 25 -5.39 22.16 -2.53
C GLN A 25 -5.00 23.37 -3.40
N GLN A 26 -3.83 23.30 -4.05
CA GLN A 26 -3.35 24.37 -4.93
C GLN A 26 -4.18 24.49 -6.21
N ARG A 27 -4.60 23.37 -6.81
CA ARG A 27 -5.34 23.36 -8.08
C ARG A 27 -6.86 23.55 -7.91
N GLY A 28 -7.38 23.33 -6.70
CA GLY A 28 -8.81 23.47 -6.39
C GLY A 28 -9.68 22.30 -6.84
N TYR A 29 -9.08 21.15 -7.17
CA TYR A 29 -9.77 19.90 -7.47
C TYR A 29 -8.93 18.71 -7.00
N GLU A 30 -9.55 17.54 -6.84
CA GLU A 30 -8.85 16.31 -6.44
C GLU A 30 -7.95 15.82 -7.59
N VAL A 31 -6.64 15.83 -7.36
CA VAL A 31 -5.63 15.39 -8.32
C VAL A 31 -5.50 13.88 -8.28
N SER A 32 -5.43 13.25 -9.46
CA SER A 32 -5.21 11.81 -9.58
C SER A 32 -3.80 11.40 -9.14
N ILE A 33 -3.63 10.13 -8.76
CA ILE A 33 -2.31 9.61 -8.38
C ILE A 33 -1.32 9.64 -9.56
N GLU A 34 -1.77 9.41 -10.79
CA GLU A 34 -0.88 9.49 -11.96
C GLU A 34 -0.39 10.92 -12.22
N GLU A 35 -1.28 11.89 -12.09
CA GLU A 35 -0.94 13.30 -12.25
C GLU A 35 0.01 13.77 -11.14
N SER A 36 -0.22 13.36 -9.89
CA SER A 36 0.69 13.68 -8.79
C SER A 36 2.05 13.00 -8.95
N ILE A 37 2.11 11.77 -9.46
CA ILE A 37 3.37 11.10 -9.82
C ILE A 37 4.11 11.93 -10.87
N GLU A 38 3.44 12.32 -11.96
CA GLU A 38 4.07 13.08 -13.04
C GLU A 38 4.63 14.42 -12.55
N ASP A 39 3.85 15.17 -11.77
CA ASP A 39 4.25 16.46 -11.21
C ASP A 39 5.39 16.32 -10.18
N PHE A 40 5.30 15.33 -9.28
CA PHE A 40 6.34 15.04 -8.28
C PHE A 40 7.67 14.69 -8.94
N LEU A 41 7.64 13.83 -9.96
CA LEU A 41 8.83 13.40 -10.70
C LEU A 41 9.48 14.55 -11.47
N ALA A 42 8.67 15.42 -12.06
CA ALA A 42 9.17 16.56 -12.82
C ALA A 42 9.78 17.65 -11.93
N THR A 43 9.18 17.90 -10.76
CA THR A 43 9.40 19.16 -10.03
C THR A 43 10.02 18.97 -8.65
N TYR A 44 9.67 17.89 -7.94
CA TYR A 44 9.99 17.75 -6.51
C TYR A 44 11.00 16.66 -6.19
N LEU A 45 11.11 15.63 -7.04
CA LEU A 45 11.91 14.43 -6.77
C LEU A 45 13.36 14.75 -6.39
N ALA A 46 14.03 15.64 -7.14
CA ALA A 46 15.44 15.96 -6.89
C ALA A 46 15.65 16.65 -5.53
N ILE A 47 14.73 17.52 -5.13
CA ILE A 47 14.78 18.20 -3.83
C ILE A 47 14.46 17.20 -2.73
N TRP A 48 13.40 16.40 -2.89
CA TRP A 48 13.01 15.39 -1.93
C TRP A 48 14.11 14.35 -1.70
N ASN A 49 14.78 13.87 -2.75
CA ASN A 49 15.90 12.93 -2.66
C ASN A 49 17.06 13.49 -1.85
N ARG A 50 17.44 14.76 -2.07
CA ARG A 50 18.50 15.41 -1.28
C ARG A 50 18.12 15.53 0.20
N SER A 51 16.89 15.96 0.47
CA SER A 51 16.37 16.07 1.83
C SER A 51 16.24 14.72 2.53
N LYS A 52 15.83 13.67 1.80
CA LYS A 52 15.78 12.31 2.31
C LYS A 52 17.18 11.78 2.62
N ALA A 53 18.12 11.87 1.67
CA ALA A 53 19.50 11.42 1.86
C ALA A 53 20.18 12.09 3.07
N SER A 54 19.95 13.39 3.28
CA SER A 54 20.45 14.11 4.45
C SER A 54 19.87 13.56 5.76
N ARG A 55 18.54 13.37 5.82
CA ARG A 55 17.87 12.76 6.99
C ARG A 55 18.36 11.34 7.26
N ASP A 56 18.43 10.51 6.21
CA ASP A 56 18.90 9.13 6.31
C ASP A 56 20.34 9.05 6.84
N MET A 57 21.23 9.92 6.38
CA MET A 57 22.62 9.97 6.86
C MET A 57 22.69 10.36 8.35
N SER A 58 21.85 11.32 8.77
CA SER A 58 21.76 11.75 10.17
C SER A 58 21.23 10.63 11.06
N ASP A 59 20.16 9.95 10.63
CA ASP A 59 19.55 8.85 11.36
C ASP A 59 20.51 7.65 11.44
N GLN A 60 21.16 7.30 10.32
CA GLN A 60 22.15 6.22 10.27
C GLN A 60 23.33 6.49 11.21
N ARG A 61 23.83 7.73 11.27
CA ARG A 61 24.89 8.11 12.21
C ARG A 61 24.43 7.91 13.66
N SER A 62 23.20 8.31 13.97
CA SER A 62 22.62 8.11 15.30
C SER A 62 22.51 6.64 15.67
N GLU A 63 22.17 5.76 14.73
CA GLU A 63 22.15 4.30 14.96
C GLU A 63 23.55 3.71 15.18
N ILE A 64 24.55 4.17 14.43
CA ILE A 64 25.94 3.77 14.64
C ILE A 64 26.45 4.21 16.01
N ASP A 65 26.09 5.42 16.45
CA ASP A 65 26.48 5.94 17.77
C ASP A 65 25.83 5.14 18.91
N LYS A 66 24.54 4.78 18.78
CA LYS A 66 23.87 3.87 19.71
C LYS A 66 24.55 2.50 19.75
N TYR A 67 24.85 1.92 18.59
CA TYR A 67 25.52 0.63 18.50
C TYR A 67 26.92 0.65 19.11
N LYS A 68 27.71 1.70 18.82
CA LYS A 68 29.02 1.93 19.43
C LYS A 68 28.92 1.92 20.95
N TRP A 69 27.94 2.64 21.50
CA TRP A 69 27.73 2.71 22.95
C TRP A 69 27.42 1.34 23.54
N ILE A 70 26.41 0.63 23.00
CA ILE A 70 26.01 -0.72 23.46
C ILE A 70 27.21 -1.68 23.46
N ARG A 71 27.98 -1.67 22.37
CA ARG A 71 29.12 -2.58 22.22
C ARG A 71 30.28 -2.22 23.15
N SER A 72 30.53 -0.93 23.39
CA SER A 72 31.58 -0.48 24.31
C SER A 72 31.28 -0.92 25.75
N GLU A 73 30.01 -0.86 26.16
CA GLU A 73 29.56 -1.36 27.46
C GLU A 73 29.77 -2.87 27.59
N GLN A 74 29.41 -3.65 26.55
CA GLN A 74 29.58 -5.11 26.53
C GLN A 74 31.05 -5.54 26.60
N GLU A 75 31.92 -4.86 25.85
CA GLU A 75 33.35 -5.17 25.81
C GLU A 75 34.14 -4.51 26.95
N LYS A 76 33.48 -3.70 27.78
CA LYS A 76 34.08 -2.91 28.87
C LYS A 76 35.29 -2.07 28.42
N ARG A 77 35.27 -1.61 27.17
CA ARG A 77 36.27 -0.74 26.56
C ARG A 77 35.65 0.04 25.39
N ASP A 78 36.20 1.19 25.05
CA ASP A 78 35.78 1.89 23.82
C ASP A 78 36.17 1.06 22.60
N VAL A 79 35.18 0.71 21.76
CA VAL A 79 35.40 0.00 20.49
C VAL A 79 35.86 0.92 19.37
N GLY A 80 35.71 2.23 19.53
CA GLY A 80 36.06 3.24 18.53
C GLY A 80 35.00 3.38 17.42
N CYS A 81 34.96 4.56 16.79
CA CYS A 81 33.95 4.90 15.79
C CYS A 81 34.07 4.08 14.51
N HIS A 82 35.29 3.85 14.02
CA HIS A 82 35.50 3.15 12.74
C HIS A 82 35.09 1.68 12.81
N VAL A 83 35.46 0.99 13.89
CA VAL A 83 35.11 -0.42 14.11
C VAL A 83 33.60 -0.56 14.34
N ALA A 84 33.00 0.31 15.16
CA ALA A 84 31.55 0.29 15.36
C ALA A 84 30.78 0.56 14.05
N ALA A 85 31.21 1.53 13.25
CA ALA A 85 30.57 1.85 11.98
C ALA A 85 30.65 0.69 10.98
N ARG A 86 31.84 0.09 10.80
CA ARG A 86 32.02 -1.05 9.90
C ARG A 86 31.13 -2.23 10.31
N ASP A 87 31.21 -2.62 11.57
CA ASP A 87 30.49 -3.80 12.06
C ASP A 87 28.97 -3.57 12.05
N TRP A 88 28.52 -2.33 12.32
CA TRP A 88 27.11 -1.97 12.15
C TRP A 88 26.66 -2.02 10.69
N ILE A 89 27.49 -1.54 9.75
CA ILE A 89 27.19 -1.59 8.33
C ILE A 89 27.03 -3.03 7.84
N GLU A 90 27.93 -3.92 8.26
CA GLU A 90 27.91 -5.33 7.88
C GLU A 90 26.68 -6.06 8.44
N GLN A 91 26.24 -5.73 9.65
CA GLN A 91 25.17 -6.47 10.34
C GLN A 91 23.77 -5.87 10.16
N PHE A 92 23.65 -4.54 10.16
CA PHE A 92 22.35 -3.87 10.33
C PHE A 92 21.97 -2.95 9.18
N ALA A 93 22.91 -2.43 8.38
CA ALA A 93 22.57 -1.41 7.38
C ALA A 93 21.57 -1.89 6.31
N ALA A 94 21.63 -3.16 5.90
CA ALA A 94 20.67 -3.70 4.94
C ALA A 94 19.25 -3.76 5.53
N ILE A 95 19.13 -4.29 6.75
CA ILE A 95 17.86 -4.41 7.48
C ILE A 95 17.29 -3.02 7.78
N TRP A 96 18.12 -2.10 8.23
CA TRP A 96 17.73 -0.71 8.51
C TRP A 96 17.18 -0.02 7.27
N ARG A 97 17.84 -0.16 6.11
CA ARG A 97 17.33 0.40 4.84
C ARG A 97 16.02 -0.27 4.42
N ALA A 98 15.91 -1.59 4.54
CA ALA A 98 14.68 -2.31 4.22
C ALA A 98 13.51 -1.87 5.11
N GLU A 99 13.72 -1.69 6.42
CA GLU A 99 12.71 -1.17 7.33
C GLU A 99 12.31 0.26 6.95
N ARG A 100 13.27 1.13 6.64
CA ARG A 100 13.01 2.51 6.20
C ARG A 100 12.18 2.59 4.92
N GLU A 101 12.37 1.64 4.02
CA GLU A 101 11.59 1.51 2.79
C GLU A 101 10.36 0.61 2.96
N SER A 102 10.02 0.13 4.16
CA SER A 102 8.83 -0.70 4.35
C SER A 102 7.53 0.11 4.25
N LEU A 103 6.44 -0.57 3.90
CA LEU A 103 5.09 0.01 3.90
C LEU A 103 4.74 0.56 5.29
N GLU A 104 4.99 -0.25 6.33
CA GLU A 104 4.63 0.04 7.71
C GLU A 104 5.35 1.30 8.22
N LYS A 105 6.65 1.42 7.94
CA LYS A 105 7.43 2.59 8.35
C LYS A 105 6.98 3.87 7.65
N ASN A 106 6.43 3.74 6.46
CA ASN A 106 5.90 4.84 5.66
C ASN A 106 4.39 5.07 5.87
N GLY A 107 3.80 4.42 6.89
CA GLY A 107 2.43 4.67 7.34
C GLY A 107 1.34 3.92 6.57
N PHE A 108 1.71 3.02 5.67
CA PHE A 108 0.73 2.20 4.95
C PHE A 108 0.24 1.05 5.84
N GLN A 109 -1.07 0.83 5.80
CA GLN A 109 -1.68 -0.41 6.25
C GLN A 109 -1.79 -1.37 5.08
N ARG A 110 -1.71 -2.67 5.36
CA ARG A 110 -1.73 -3.72 4.35
C ARG A 110 -2.68 -4.84 4.72
N MET A 111 -3.41 -5.35 3.73
CA MET A 111 -4.29 -6.50 3.87
C MET A 111 -4.15 -7.40 2.65
N VAL A 112 -4.18 -8.73 2.86
CA VAL A 112 -4.27 -9.72 1.78
C VAL A 112 -5.52 -10.55 1.99
N THR A 113 -6.30 -10.75 0.94
CA THR A 113 -7.52 -11.57 0.99
C THR A 113 -7.67 -12.43 -0.26
N VAL A 114 -8.35 -13.56 -0.12
CA VAL A 114 -8.67 -14.48 -1.21
C VAL A 114 -10.15 -14.33 -1.54
N VAL A 115 -10.47 -14.13 -2.81
CA VAL A 115 -11.87 -14.04 -3.26
C VAL A 115 -12.52 -15.42 -3.24
N LYS A 116 -13.60 -15.56 -2.47
CA LYS A 116 -14.31 -16.84 -2.29
C LYS A 116 -15.63 -16.92 -3.06
N ASP A 117 -16.16 -15.79 -3.53
CA ASP A 117 -17.35 -15.73 -4.38
C ASP A 117 -17.09 -16.50 -5.71
N PRO A 118 -17.90 -17.53 -6.06
CA PRO A 118 -17.78 -18.26 -7.32
C PRO A 118 -17.90 -17.38 -8.56
N HIS A 119 -18.58 -16.24 -8.46
CA HIS A 119 -18.75 -15.26 -9.52
C HIS A 119 -17.63 -14.22 -9.57
N GLY A 120 -16.71 -14.21 -8.61
CA GLY A 120 -15.62 -13.24 -8.51
C GLY A 120 -16.11 -11.81 -8.21
N LEU A 121 -15.25 -10.81 -8.43
CA LEU A 121 -15.64 -9.40 -8.23
C LEU A 121 -16.27 -8.82 -9.49
N HIS A 122 -17.52 -9.19 -9.75
CA HIS A 122 -18.33 -8.61 -10.81
C HIS A 122 -18.81 -7.17 -10.46
N PHE A 123 -19.64 -6.57 -11.30
CA PHE A 123 -20.04 -5.15 -11.18
C PHE A 123 -20.51 -4.73 -9.78
N ARG A 124 -21.38 -5.53 -9.14
CA ARG A 124 -22.00 -5.19 -7.86
C ARG A 124 -21.00 -5.12 -6.69
N PRO A 125 -20.26 -6.21 -6.35
CA PRO A 125 -19.27 -6.16 -5.28
C PRO A 125 -18.18 -5.11 -5.56
N THR A 126 -17.77 -4.97 -6.82
CA THR A 126 -16.77 -3.97 -7.21
C THR A 126 -17.26 -2.53 -7.00
N SER A 127 -18.51 -2.23 -7.34
CA SER A 127 -19.10 -0.90 -7.12
C SER A 127 -19.23 -0.58 -5.64
N GLU A 128 -19.57 -1.57 -4.82
CA GLU A 128 -19.65 -1.42 -3.37
C GLU A 128 -18.26 -1.12 -2.76
N ILE A 129 -17.23 -1.86 -3.18
CA ILE A 129 -15.85 -1.65 -2.76
C ILE A 129 -15.36 -0.24 -3.15
N ALA A 130 -15.60 0.18 -4.39
CA ALA A 130 -15.20 1.51 -4.86
C ALA A 130 -15.91 2.62 -4.06
N LEU A 131 -17.21 2.46 -3.78
CA LEU A 131 -17.98 3.41 -2.95
C LEU A 131 -17.56 3.40 -1.48
N LEU A 132 -17.14 2.27 -0.93
CA LEU A 132 -16.57 2.21 0.41
C LEU A 132 -15.26 3.00 0.47
N ALA A 133 -14.37 2.83 -0.52
CA ALA A 133 -13.09 3.53 -0.59
C ALA A 133 -13.23 5.06 -0.65
N THR A 134 -14.37 5.62 -1.09
CA THR A 134 -14.60 7.07 -1.09
C THR A 134 -15.13 7.62 0.25
N LYS A 135 -15.53 6.76 1.19
CA LYS A 135 -16.13 7.17 2.48
C LYS A 135 -15.10 7.42 3.57
N TYR A 136 -13.87 6.98 3.37
CA TYR A 136 -12.80 7.04 4.35
C TYR A 136 -11.76 8.08 3.96
N ASP A 137 -11.21 8.77 4.96
CA ASP A 137 -10.08 9.69 4.80
C ASP A 137 -8.77 8.91 4.61
N CYS A 138 -8.66 8.27 3.44
CA CYS A 138 -7.50 7.54 2.98
C CYS A 138 -7.54 7.28 1.47
N ASP A 139 -6.38 6.93 0.92
CA ASP A 139 -6.26 6.32 -0.40
C ASP A 139 -6.00 4.82 -0.27
N VAL A 140 -6.68 4.04 -1.12
CA VAL A 140 -6.62 2.58 -1.12
C VAL A 140 -6.21 2.09 -2.51
N TYR A 141 -5.21 1.21 -2.53
CA TYR A 141 -4.71 0.58 -3.73
C TYR A 141 -4.82 -0.94 -3.65
N VAL A 142 -5.01 -1.58 -4.80
CA VAL A 142 -5.06 -3.03 -4.93
C VAL A 142 -4.05 -3.53 -5.95
N HIS A 143 -3.46 -4.68 -5.63
CA HIS A 143 -2.66 -5.51 -6.51
C HIS A 143 -3.35 -6.86 -6.71
N LYS A 144 -3.30 -7.34 -7.95
CA LYS A 144 -3.57 -8.73 -8.35
C LYS A 144 -2.47 -9.18 -9.31
N ALA A 145 -2.00 -10.41 -9.14
CA ALA A 145 -1.01 -10.99 -10.07
C ALA A 145 -1.55 -10.97 -11.51
N GLY A 146 -0.74 -10.48 -12.44
CA GLY A 146 -1.10 -10.43 -13.87
C GLY A 146 -2.13 -9.36 -14.26
N MET A 147 -2.47 -8.40 -13.38
CA MET A 147 -3.41 -7.34 -13.73
C MET A 147 -2.92 -6.50 -14.94
N PRO A 148 -3.78 -6.22 -15.93
CA PRO A 148 -3.38 -5.57 -17.18
C PRO A 148 -3.19 -4.05 -17.03
N TYR A 149 -3.90 -3.45 -16.08
CA TYR A 149 -3.89 -2.02 -15.80
C TYR A 149 -3.32 -1.75 -14.41
N ALA A 150 -2.68 -0.59 -14.22
CA ALA A 150 -2.09 -0.15 -12.96
C ALA A 150 -1.88 1.37 -13.01
N ASN A 151 -1.94 2.07 -11.89
CA ASN A 151 -1.53 3.48 -11.85
C ASN A 151 0.00 3.58 -11.72
N PHE A 152 0.61 2.73 -10.88
CA PHE A 152 2.06 2.70 -10.63
C PHE A 152 2.57 1.28 -10.36
N LEU A 153 3.90 1.15 -10.31
CA LEU A 153 4.57 -0.03 -9.79
C LEU A 153 5.15 0.32 -8.41
N LEU A 154 4.98 -0.57 -7.43
CA LEU A 154 5.55 -0.46 -6.09
C LEU A 154 6.32 -1.75 -5.82
N GLU A 155 7.62 -1.64 -5.60
CA GLU A 155 8.51 -2.78 -5.37
C GLU A 155 8.37 -3.90 -6.43
N GLY A 156 8.14 -3.51 -7.68
CA GLY A 156 7.96 -4.40 -8.83
C GLY A 156 6.53 -4.91 -9.02
N LYS A 157 5.61 -4.65 -8.08
CA LYS A 157 4.20 -5.06 -8.17
C LYS A 157 3.32 -3.93 -8.74
N PRO A 158 2.42 -4.21 -9.69
CA PRO A 158 1.44 -3.24 -10.16
C PRO A 158 0.35 -2.99 -9.12
N PHE A 159 0.04 -1.72 -8.88
CA PHE A 159 -1.06 -1.29 -8.02
C PHE A 159 -2.00 -0.34 -8.76
N MET A 160 -3.28 -0.40 -8.41
CA MET A 160 -4.29 0.52 -8.91
C MET A 160 -5.20 1.03 -7.80
N ASN A 161 -5.72 2.25 -7.94
CA ASN A 161 -6.60 2.90 -6.98
C ASN A 161 -7.98 2.24 -7.01
N VAL A 162 -8.44 1.80 -5.85
CA VAL A 162 -9.68 1.04 -5.67
C VAL A 162 -10.93 1.88 -5.99
N LYS A 163 -10.84 3.22 -5.93
CA LYS A 163 -11.93 4.14 -6.30
C LYS A 163 -12.27 4.07 -7.80
N SER A 164 -11.37 3.54 -8.64
CA SER A 164 -11.62 3.35 -10.07
C SER A 164 -12.46 2.10 -10.34
N LEU A 165 -13.78 2.27 -10.44
CA LEU A 165 -14.72 1.20 -10.78
C LEU A 165 -14.32 0.47 -12.08
N LEU A 166 -14.02 1.22 -13.14
CA LEU A 166 -13.61 0.61 -14.41
C LEU A 166 -12.26 -0.11 -14.32
N GLY A 167 -11.32 0.44 -13.56
CA GLY A 167 -10.05 -0.24 -13.31
C GLY A 167 -10.26 -1.57 -12.58
N MET A 168 -11.10 -1.58 -11.55
CA MET A 168 -11.39 -2.77 -10.76
C MET A 168 -12.12 -3.85 -11.57
N LEU A 169 -12.96 -3.48 -12.53
CA LEU A 169 -13.57 -4.44 -13.44
C LEU A 169 -12.55 -5.00 -14.45
N SER A 170 -11.58 -4.17 -14.88
CA SER A 170 -10.57 -4.58 -15.84
C SER A 170 -9.54 -5.59 -15.32
N ILE A 171 -9.43 -5.76 -13.99
CA ILE A 171 -8.52 -6.75 -13.40
C ILE A 171 -9.09 -8.18 -13.39
N GLU A 172 -10.36 -8.36 -13.78
CA GLU A 172 -11.05 -9.65 -13.94
C GLU A 172 -10.78 -10.60 -12.76
N VAL A 173 -11.22 -10.18 -11.56
CA VAL A 173 -11.03 -11.00 -10.35
C VAL A 173 -12.03 -12.13 -10.32
N ILE A 174 -11.53 -13.36 -10.22
CA ILE A 174 -12.31 -14.59 -10.13
C ILE A 174 -12.14 -15.27 -8.76
N CYS A 175 -12.96 -16.27 -8.48
CA CYS A 175 -12.84 -17.10 -7.29
C CYS A 175 -11.44 -17.73 -7.21
N GLY A 176 -10.82 -17.66 -6.02
CA GLY A 176 -9.47 -18.17 -5.74
C GLY A 176 -8.36 -17.14 -5.96
N ASP A 177 -8.64 -16.00 -6.60
CA ASP A 177 -7.64 -14.95 -6.74
C ASP A 177 -7.26 -14.34 -5.39
N THR A 178 -5.97 -14.04 -5.26
CA THR A 178 -5.44 -13.30 -4.12
C THR A 178 -5.31 -11.83 -4.47
N LEU A 179 -5.91 -10.98 -3.64
CA LEU A 179 -5.83 -9.53 -3.72
C LEU A 179 -4.98 -9.00 -2.57
N GLU A 180 -4.05 -8.11 -2.89
CA GLU A 180 -3.24 -7.38 -1.93
C GLU A 180 -3.66 -5.91 -1.93
N PHE A 181 -4.19 -5.45 -0.81
CA PHE A 181 -4.59 -4.07 -0.60
C PHE A 181 -3.56 -3.35 0.27
N ILE A 182 -3.29 -2.10 -0.09
CA ILE A 182 -2.55 -1.15 0.76
C ILE A 182 -3.39 0.11 0.91
N ALA A 183 -3.33 0.74 2.07
CA ALA A 183 -4.05 1.98 2.34
C ALA A 183 -3.19 2.96 3.12
N LEU A 184 -3.34 4.25 2.83
CA LEU A 184 -2.66 5.35 3.52
C LEU A 184 -3.67 6.43 3.88
N GLY A 185 -3.69 6.84 5.14
CA GLY A 185 -4.56 7.88 5.65
C GLY A 185 -5.01 7.63 7.08
N ALA A 186 -5.78 8.56 7.64
CA ALA A 186 -6.23 8.50 9.03
C ALA A 186 -7.14 7.29 9.30
N GLN A 187 -7.91 6.86 8.30
CA GLN A 187 -8.87 5.76 8.39
C GLN A 187 -8.48 4.54 7.54
N ALA A 188 -7.18 4.34 7.31
CA ALA A 188 -6.67 3.31 6.42
C ALA A 188 -7.07 1.89 6.87
N MET A 189 -6.99 1.57 8.17
CA MET A 189 -7.34 0.24 8.67
C MET A 189 -8.84 -0.02 8.56
N GLU A 190 -9.66 0.96 8.93
CA GLU A 190 -11.12 0.88 8.88
C GLU A 190 -11.63 0.70 7.46
N ALA A 191 -10.99 1.36 6.49
CA ALA A 191 -11.28 1.18 5.07
C ALA A 191 -10.95 -0.24 4.60
N LEU A 192 -9.77 -0.76 4.95
CA LEU A 192 -9.37 -2.12 4.60
C LEU A 192 -10.32 -3.16 5.20
N ASP A 193 -10.68 -3.01 6.48
CA ASP A 193 -11.64 -3.87 7.17
C ASP A 193 -13.02 -3.86 6.51
N ALA A 194 -13.50 -2.69 6.10
CA ALA A 194 -14.79 -2.57 5.40
C ALA A 194 -14.76 -3.23 4.03
N ILE A 195 -13.67 -3.07 3.28
CA ILE A 195 -13.46 -3.73 1.99
C ILE A 195 -13.37 -5.25 2.16
N ALA A 196 -12.67 -5.74 3.19
CA ALA A 196 -12.57 -7.17 3.50
C ALA A 196 -13.95 -7.78 3.69
N ARG A 197 -14.78 -7.14 4.54
CA ARG A 197 -16.15 -7.59 4.79
C ARG A 197 -17.00 -7.56 3.54
N ALA A 198 -16.87 -6.53 2.69
CA ALA A 198 -17.60 -6.49 1.42
C ALA A 198 -17.23 -7.67 0.52
N ILE A 199 -15.95 -8.01 0.42
CA ILE A 199 -15.49 -9.18 -0.36
C ILE A 199 -16.02 -10.49 0.24
N GLU A 200 -16.10 -10.60 1.57
CA GLU A 200 -16.63 -11.80 2.25
C GLU A 200 -18.15 -11.95 2.15
N VAL A 201 -18.93 -10.86 2.24
CA VAL A 201 -20.41 -10.91 2.20
C VAL A 201 -20.92 -11.46 0.87
N HIS A 202 -20.19 -11.23 -0.22
CA HIS A 202 -20.52 -11.79 -1.53
C HIS A 202 -20.01 -13.24 -1.71
N ALA A 203 -19.29 -13.81 -0.72
CA ALA A 203 -18.99 -15.25 -0.74
C ALA A 203 -20.29 -16.08 -0.69
N PRO A 204 -20.33 -17.27 -1.32
CA PRO A 204 -21.53 -18.08 -1.35
C PRO A 204 -21.81 -18.56 0.08
N PRO A 205 -23.09 -18.66 0.50
CA PRO A 205 -23.41 -19.24 1.79
C PRO A 205 -22.86 -20.68 1.84
N PRO A 206 -22.38 -21.15 3.01
CA PRO A 206 -21.89 -22.50 3.13
C PRO A 206 -23.00 -23.49 2.75
N PRO A 207 -22.68 -24.67 2.19
CA PRO A 207 -23.64 -25.56 1.53
C PRO A 207 -24.78 -26.07 2.42
N TYR A 208 -24.72 -25.85 3.73
CA TYR A 208 -25.79 -26.19 4.68
C TYR A 208 -26.85 -25.09 4.88
N MET A 209 -26.69 -23.90 4.30
CA MET A 209 -27.64 -22.78 4.48
C MET A 209 -28.63 -22.58 3.32
N THR A 210 -28.61 -23.40 2.27
CA THR A 210 -29.48 -23.24 1.07
C THR A 210 -30.81 -23.98 1.15
N HIS A 211 -31.08 -24.76 2.20
CA HIS A 211 -32.36 -25.45 2.40
C HIS A 211 -33.28 -24.64 3.33
N GLY A 212 -33.95 -23.62 2.80
CA GLY A 212 -34.87 -22.81 3.61
C GLY A 212 -35.97 -22.06 2.86
N LEU A 213 -36.13 -22.24 1.54
CA LEU A 213 -37.25 -21.66 0.79
C LEU A 213 -37.98 -22.78 0.06
N VAL A 214 -38.67 -23.63 0.83
CA VAL A 214 -39.79 -24.40 0.29
C VAL A 214 -40.98 -23.46 0.25
N SER A 215 -41.42 -23.21 -0.97
CA SER A 215 -42.66 -22.58 -1.37
C SER A 215 -43.86 -23.18 -0.65
N ASP A 216 -44.52 -22.40 0.21
CA ASP A 216 -45.89 -22.71 0.63
C ASP A 216 -46.88 -22.10 -0.36
N GLY A 217 -47.09 -22.84 -1.45
CA GLY A 217 -48.16 -22.61 -2.41
C GLY A 217 -49.39 -23.40 -2.00
N GLY A 218 -50.07 -23.01 -0.93
CA GLY A 218 -51.36 -23.54 -0.52
C GLY A 218 -52.51 -22.77 -1.14
N ARG A 219 -52.97 -23.17 -2.33
CA ARG A 219 -54.34 -22.89 -2.80
C ARG A 219 -55.25 -24.02 -2.31
N THR A 220 -56.26 -23.68 -1.52
CA THR A 220 -57.71 -23.85 -1.78
C THR A 220 -58.48 -23.20 -0.64
#